data_AF-A0A016VP39-F1
#
_entry.id   AF-A0A016VP39-F1
#
_cell.length_a   1.000
_cell.length_b   1.000
_cell.length_c   1.000
_cell.angle_alpha   90.00
_cell.angle_beta   90.00
_cell.angle_gamma   90.00
#
_symmetry.space_group_name_H-M   'P 1'
#
loop_
_entity.id
_entity.type
_entity.pdbx_description
1 polymer ?
#
loop_
_entity_poly.entity_id
_entity_poly.type
_entity_poly.pdbx_seq_one_letter_code
_entity_poly.pdbx_strand_id
1 'polypeptide(L)'
;MIERRGFKKLIRLKDRLRYMIGDKCGSFVVVPQSLDKEIANQMLFDSTTYAETTVAAFRSTCEKVREAISAVVKPRLGQNIANALSDSCPVVPTFYCLVKTHKLPASVAHLHLSASTIKARPIVSSCGGPSDRLSWLLEQLLSPLLQFVGAHIVNVEAFLSSLSECQLPPTAAYASFDVVSLYTNVDNNSAIRSVISLFEQHKGQISTMAFNADDITTMINSVLSCNVFRFANRFYEQRRGLAMGNRIAPLLAIIFLDHVERMTLTSGILLYKRYIDDVFVMGTTEVEVETLFEKLNSFDPNVSFTMERPDNDGYLPFLNTKVRFIDGQMEYVWHKKEVSANIYGTCKERPPTLYRSECGQKSDEDEGQVVQSYRLDSRNDDSTHT
;
A
#
# COMPACT_ATOMS: atom_id res chain seq x y z
N MET A 1 36.28 -9.56 2.24
CA MET A 1 36.79 -9.57 0.83
C MET A 1 36.00 -10.54 -0.07
N ILE A 2 35.51 -11.68 0.45
CA ILE A 2 34.72 -12.69 -0.28
C ILE A 2 33.32 -12.19 -0.66
N GLU A 3 32.62 -11.52 0.27
CA GLU A 3 31.28 -10.94 0.02
C GLU A 3 31.27 -9.91 -1.13
N ARG A 4 32.29 -9.03 -1.20
CA ARG A 4 32.47 -8.09 -2.32
C ARG A 4 32.69 -8.80 -3.67
N ARG A 5 33.26 -10.01 -3.68
CA ARG A 5 33.39 -10.83 -4.89
C ARG A 5 32.07 -11.48 -5.28
N GLY A 6 31.30 -11.98 -4.31
CA GLY A 6 29.95 -12.52 -4.52
C GLY A 6 28.98 -11.48 -5.11
N PHE A 7 28.96 -10.27 -4.54
CA PHE A 7 28.13 -9.17 -5.04
C PHE A 7 28.50 -8.75 -6.47
N LYS A 8 29.80 -8.68 -6.79
CA LYS A 8 30.26 -8.40 -8.16
C LYS A 8 29.81 -9.47 -9.17
N LYS A 9 29.76 -10.75 -8.76
CA LYS A 9 29.23 -11.84 -9.61
C LYS A 9 27.71 -11.70 -9.81
N LEU A 10 26.96 -11.33 -8.77
CA LEU A 10 25.51 -11.09 -8.86
C LEU A 10 25.19 -9.91 -9.77
N ILE A 11 25.89 -8.78 -9.63
CA ILE A 11 25.69 -7.60 -10.50
C ILE A 11 25.90 -7.95 -11.98
N ARG A 12 26.83 -8.86 -12.29
CA ARG A 12 27.05 -9.36 -13.68
C ARG A 12 25.89 -10.20 -14.21
N LEU A 13 25.01 -10.70 -13.35
CA LEU A 13 23.81 -11.46 -13.71
C LEU A 13 22.54 -10.59 -13.75
N LYS A 14 22.66 -9.25 -13.71
CA LYS A 14 21.51 -8.33 -13.77
C LYS A 14 20.57 -8.55 -14.96
N ASP A 15 21.09 -9.07 -16.07
CA ASP A 15 20.30 -9.35 -17.28
C ASP A 15 19.52 -10.67 -17.17
N ARG A 16 19.82 -11.50 -16.15
CA ARG A 16 19.18 -12.79 -15.88
C ARG A 16 18.38 -12.81 -14.59
N LEU A 17 18.78 -12.00 -13.61
CA LEU A 17 18.21 -11.95 -12.27
C LEU A 17 17.60 -10.57 -12.00
N ARG A 18 16.44 -10.58 -11.32
CA ARG A 18 15.80 -9.41 -10.75
C ARG A 18 16.06 -9.38 -9.25
N TYR A 19 16.45 -8.22 -8.76
CA TYR A 19 16.67 -7.92 -7.35
C TYR A 19 15.60 -6.94 -6.89
N MET A 20 14.92 -7.26 -5.79
CA MET A 20 13.85 -6.41 -5.23
C MET A 20 13.75 -6.58 -3.71
N ILE A 21 13.06 -5.65 -3.07
CA ILE A 21 12.63 -5.78 -1.68
C ILE A 21 11.28 -6.51 -1.67
N GLY A 22 11.11 -7.47 -0.78
CA GLY A 22 9.86 -8.19 -0.56
C GLY A 22 8.81 -7.36 0.17
N ASP A 23 7.56 -7.76 0.04
CA ASP A 23 6.42 -7.10 0.67
C ASP A 23 6.42 -7.27 2.21
N LYS A 24 6.08 -6.18 2.93
CA LYS A 24 5.98 -6.04 4.40
C LYS A 24 7.26 -6.30 5.22
N CYS A 25 8.11 -7.27 4.85
CA CYS A 25 9.15 -7.79 5.75
C CYS A 25 10.57 -7.26 5.47
N GLY A 26 10.74 -6.38 4.48
CA GLY A 26 12.05 -5.85 4.08
C GLY A 26 13.01 -6.90 3.51
N SER A 27 12.56 -8.15 3.35
CA SER A 27 13.37 -9.26 2.87
C SER A 27 13.95 -8.97 1.49
N PHE A 28 15.19 -9.37 1.24
CA PHE A 28 15.79 -9.26 -0.08
C PHE A 28 15.37 -10.45 -0.95
N VAL A 29 14.81 -10.16 -2.14
CA VAL A 29 14.28 -11.17 -3.06
C VAL A 29 15.09 -11.20 -4.35
N VAL A 30 15.55 -12.40 -4.73
CA VAL A 30 16.28 -12.63 -5.97
C VAL A 30 15.58 -13.69 -6.81
N VAL A 31 15.04 -13.30 -7.96
CA VAL A 31 14.31 -14.19 -8.87
C VAL A 31 14.85 -14.10 -10.30
N PRO A 32 14.72 -15.15 -11.12
CA PRO A 32 14.96 -15.04 -12.56
C PRO A 32 14.06 -13.97 -13.19
N GLN A 33 14.57 -13.20 -14.14
CA GLN A 33 13.77 -12.20 -14.86
C GLN A 33 12.56 -12.83 -15.59
N SER A 34 12.67 -14.08 -16.03
CA SER A 34 11.55 -14.81 -16.65
C SER A 34 10.42 -15.02 -15.65
N LEU A 35 10.74 -15.43 -14.41
CA LEU A 35 9.75 -15.66 -13.36
C LEU A 35 9.09 -14.35 -12.91
N ASP A 36 9.87 -13.27 -12.75
CA ASP A 36 9.34 -11.93 -12.46
C ASP A 36 8.32 -11.48 -13.53
N LYS A 37 8.65 -11.68 -14.80
CA LYS A 37 7.75 -11.37 -15.92
C LYS A 37 6.51 -12.26 -15.93
N GLU A 38 6.64 -13.55 -15.63
CA GLU A 38 5.49 -14.45 -15.54
C GLU A 38 4.53 -14.06 -14.41
N ILE A 39 5.04 -13.71 -13.23
CA ILE A 39 4.23 -13.21 -12.10
C ILE A 39 3.48 -11.94 -12.50
N ALA A 40 4.20 -10.97 -13.09
CA ALA A 40 3.59 -9.72 -13.55
C ALA A 40 2.53 -9.95 -14.63
N ASN A 41 2.82 -10.79 -15.63
CA ASN A 41 1.87 -11.12 -16.69
C ASN A 41 0.61 -11.82 -16.16
N GLN A 42 0.73 -12.70 -15.15
CA GLN A 42 -0.45 -13.32 -14.53
C GLN A 42 -1.38 -12.28 -13.88
N MET A 43 -0.82 -11.23 -13.28
CA MET A 43 -1.63 -10.13 -12.72
C MET A 43 -2.25 -9.26 -13.83
N LEU A 44 -1.49 -8.93 -14.86
CA LEU A 44 -1.97 -8.13 -15.99
C LEU A 44 -3.00 -8.87 -16.86
N PHE A 45 -3.14 -10.19 -16.71
CA PHE A 45 -4.14 -11.00 -17.40
C PHE A 45 -5.56 -10.82 -16.83
N ASP A 46 -5.69 -10.26 -15.62
CA ASP A 46 -7.00 -9.91 -15.06
C ASP A 46 -7.62 -8.75 -15.83
N SER A 47 -8.47 -9.09 -16.81
CA SER A 47 -9.18 -8.13 -17.67
C SER A 47 -10.21 -7.29 -16.92
N THR A 48 -10.55 -7.63 -15.67
CA THR A 48 -11.44 -6.81 -14.83
C THR A 48 -10.70 -5.62 -14.23
N THR A 49 -9.39 -5.74 -14.04
CA THR A 49 -8.55 -4.70 -13.42
C THR A 49 -7.67 -3.99 -14.44
N TYR A 50 -7.09 -4.71 -15.42
CA TYR A 50 -6.13 -4.17 -16.38
C TYR A 50 -6.53 -4.42 -17.83
N ALA A 51 -6.09 -3.54 -18.72
CA ALA A 51 -6.20 -3.74 -20.16
C ALA A 51 -4.99 -3.19 -20.88
N GLU A 52 -4.64 -3.77 -22.03
CA GLU A 52 -3.65 -3.18 -22.92
C GLU A 52 -4.20 -1.89 -23.55
N THR A 53 -3.33 -0.90 -23.72
CA THR A 53 -3.67 0.41 -24.27
C THR A 53 -2.53 0.94 -25.14
N THR A 54 -2.60 2.22 -25.51
CA THR A 54 -1.65 2.84 -26.46
C THR A 54 -0.90 4.02 -25.85
N VAL A 55 0.21 4.38 -26.50
CA VAL A 55 0.93 5.64 -26.22
C VAL A 55 0.01 6.86 -26.41
N ALA A 56 -0.91 6.80 -27.37
CA ALA A 56 -1.86 7.88 -27.60
C ALA A 56 -2.81 8.07 -26.41
N ALA A 57 -3.28 6.97 -25.81
CA ALA A 57 -4.07 7.02 -24.57
C ALA A 57 -3.26 7.63 -23.42
N PHE A 58 -2.00 7.25 -23.25
CA PHE A 58 -1.11 7.87 -22.27
C PHE A 58 -1.03 9.39 -22.46
N ARG A 59 -0.76 9.86 -23.68
CA ARG A 59 -0.68 11.30 -24.01
C ARG A 59 -2.00 12.03 -23.69
N SER A 60 -3.13 11.43 -24.06
CA SER A 60 -4.46 12.00 -23.76
C SER A 60 -4.69 12.14 -22.25
N THR A 61 -4.29 11.15 -21.44
CA THR A 61 -4.41 11.28 -19.98
C THR A 61 -3.48 12.35 -19.40
N CYS A 62 -2.29 12.56 -19.98
CA CYS A 62 -1.39 13.65 -19.60
C CYS A 62 -2.01 15.02 -19.92
N GLU A 63 -2.72 15.15 -21.04
CA GLU A 63 -3.45 16.38 -21.41
C GLU A 63 -4.56 16.69 -20.42
N LYS A 64 -5.37 15.71 -20.03
CA LYS A 64 -6.43 15.88 -19.03
C LYS A 64 -5.90 16.42 -17.69
N VAL A 65 -4.74 15.93 -17.23
CA VAL A 65 -4.11 16.45 -16.00
C VAL A 65 -3.65 17.90 -16.18
N ARG A 66 -3.04 18.23 -17.32
CA ARG A 66 -2.62 19.61 -17.62
C ARG A 66 -3.81 20.57 -17.74
N GLU A 67 -4.90 20.11 -18.36
CA GLU A 67 -6.15 20.86 -18.44
C GLU A 67 -6.74 21.12 -17.05
N ALA A 68 -6.79 20.11 -16.18
CA ALA A 68 -7.25 20.28 -14.80
C ALA A 68 -6.38 21.29 -14.03
N ILE A 69 -5.06 21.23 -14.15
CA ILE A 69 -4.15 22.21 -13.53
C ILE A 69 -4.42 23.63 -14.08
N SER A 70 -4.61 23.77 -15.39
CA SER A 70 -4.87 25.07 -16.02
C SER A 70 -6.26 25.63 -15.68
N ALA A 71 -7.28 24.80 -15.57
CA ALA A 71 -8.66 25.22 -15.32
C ALA A 71 -8.94 25.44 -13.83
N VAL A 72 -8.33 24.64 -12.96
CA VAL A 72 -8.62 24.63 -11.53
C VAL A 72 -7.53 25.36 -10.75
N VAL A 73 -6.28 24.91 -10.86
CA VAL A 73 -5.18 25.41 -10.01
C VAL A 73 -4.76 26.82 -10.39
N LYS A 74 -4.55 27.09 -11.69
CA LYS A 74 -4.05 28.39 -12.16
C LYS A 74 -4.93 29.58 -11.70
N PRO A 75 -6.27 29.54 -11.79
CA PRO A 75 -7.11 30.64 -11.30
C PRO A 75 -7.08 30.86 -9.78
N ARG A 76 -6.75 29.83 -8.99
CA ARG A 76 -6.85 29.86 -7.52
C ARG A 76 -5.51 30.11 -6.83
N LEU A 77 -4.46 29.46 -7.32
CA LEU A 77 -3.11 29.52 -6.76
C LEU A 77 -2.12 30.29 -7.64
N GLY A 78 -2.54 30.73 -8.83
CA GLY A 78 -1.74 31.52 -9.75
C GLY A 78 -0.87 30.70 -10.72
N GLN A 79 -0.32 31.41 -11.71
CA GLN A 79 0.42 30.81 -12.83
C GLN A 79 1.69 30.06 -12.40
N ASN A 80 2.43 30.59 -11.42
CA ASN A 80 3.70 30.01 -10.98
C ASN A 80 3.49 28.62 -10.38
N ILE A 81 2.46 28.46 -9.54
CA ILE A 81 2.12 27.16 -8.94
C ILE A 81 1.61 26.19 -10.01
N ALA A 82 0.75 26.64 -10.92
CA ALA A 82 0.27 25.81 -12.02
C ALA A 82 1.42 25.29 -12.93
N ASN A 83 2.41 26.13 -13.22
CA ASN A 83 3.61 25.73 -13.96
C ASN A 83 4.47 24.73 -13.17
N ALA A 84 4.62 24.93 -11.86
CA ALA A 84 5.37 24.01 -11.02
C ALA A 84 4.71 22.63 -10.92
N LEU A 85 3.38 22.55 -11.00
CA LEU A 85 2.66 21.27 -11.01
C LEU A 85 2.61 20.60 -12.38
N SER A 86 2.68 21.39 -13.46
CA SER A 86 2.65 20.86 -14.84
C SER A 86 4.02 20.32 -15.24
N ASP A 87 4.12 19.01 -15.46
CA ASP A 87 5.33 18.42 -16.02
C ASP A 87 5.30 18.46 -17.55
N SER A 88 6.34 19.04 -18.16
CA SER A 88 6.48 19.12 -19.61
C SER A 88 7.01 17.81 -20.22
N CYS A 89 7.68 16.98 -19.42
CA CYS A 89 8.31 15.73 -19.83
C CYS A 89 8.09 14.64 -18.76
N PRO A 90 6.84 14.26 -18.49
CA PRO A 90 6.54 13.29 -17.43
C PRO A 90 7.12 11.91 -17.76
N VAL A 91 7.61 11.23 -16.73
CA VAL A 91 8.03 9.84 -16.80
C VAL A 91 6.79 8.96 -17.01
N VAL A 92 6.86 8.01 -17.94
CA VAL A 92 5.78 7.03 -18.09
C VAL A 92 5.76 6.13 -16.85
N PRO A 93 4.64 6.04 -16.11
CA PRO A 93 4.54 5.15 -14.96
C PRO A 93 4.91 3.71 -15.31
N THR A 94 5.55 2.99 -14.40
CA THR A 94 6.02 1.62 -14.64
C THR A 94 5.40 0.64 -13.67
N PHE A 95 5.03 -0.54 -14.17
CA PHE A 95 4.50 -1.62 -13.36
C PHE A 95 5.60 -2.58 -12.90
N TYR A 96 5.55 -2.98 -11.64
CA TYR A 96 6.35 -4.07 -11.09
C TYR A 96 5.60 -4.74 -9.93
N CYS A 97 6.08 -5.91 -9.51
CA CYS A 97 5.51 -6.66 -8.40
C CYS A 97 6.46 -6.69 -7.21
N LEU A 98 5.91 -6.66 -5.99
CA LEU A 98 6.63 -6.97 -4.76
C LEU A 98 6.22 -8.35 -4.25
N VAL A 99 7.15 -9.29 -4.12
CA VAL A 99 6.83 -10.66 -3.70
C VAL A 99 6.43 -10.70 -2.22
N LYS A 100 5.30 -11.37 -1.91
CA LYS A 100 4.83 -11.58 -0.54
C LYS A 100 5.53 -12.79 0.08
N THR A 101 6.76 -12.59 0.56
CA THR A 101 7.59 -13.65 1.16
C THR A 101 6.90 -14.35 2.33
N HIS A 102 6.21 -13.62 3.19
CA HIS A 102 5.43 -14.16 4.30
C HIS A 102 4.22 -15.03 3.89
N LYS A 103 3.92 -15.15 2.59
CA LYS A 103 2.84 -16.03 2.06
C LYS A 103 3.39 -17.21 1.26
N LEU A 104 4.70 -17.42 1.21
CA LEU A 104 5.25 -18.59 0.53
C LEU A 104 5.15 -19.83 1.44
N PRO A 105 4.93 -21.03 0.87
CA PRO A 105 4.86 -22.25 1.66
C PRO A 105 6.21 -22.58 2.32
N ALA A 106 6.20 -22.95 3.61
CA ALA A 106 7.40 -23.26 4.38
C ALA A 106 8.16 -24.53 3.90
N SER A 107 7.50 -25.42 3.15
CA SER A 107 8.00 -26.75 2.79
C SER A 107 8.63 -26.86 1.40
N VAL A 108 8.58 -25.81 0.58
CA VAL A 108 9.08 -25.88 -0.80
C VAL A 108 10.52 -25.41 -0.81
N ALA A 109 11.46 -26.29 -1.17
CA ALA A 109 12.76 -25.85 -1.63
C ALA A 109 12.52 -24.81 -2.74
N HIS A 110 12.81 -23.53 -2.49
CA HIS A 110 12.44 -22.38 -3.32
C HIS A 110 12.88 -22.44 -4.80
N LEU A 111 13.54 -23.53 -5.21
CA LEU A 111 13.93 -23.88 -6.56
C LEU A 111 12.78 -24.23 -7.52
N HIS A 112 11.58 -24.58 -7.02
CA HIS A 112 10.46 -25.04 -7.86
C HIS A 112 9.15 -24.25 -7.69
N LEU A 113 9.22 -22.99 -7.27
CA LEU A 113 8.03 -22.14 -7.20
C LEU A 113 7.61 -21.72 -8.61
N SER A 114 6.36 -22.02 -8.99
CA SER A 114 5.74 -21.45 -10.19
C SER A 114 5.22 -20.03 -9.91
N ALA A 115 5.06 -19.24 -10.97
CA ALA A 115 4.47 -17.90 -10.86
C ALA A 115 3.09 -17.91 -10.17
N SER A 116 2.28 -18.96 -10.40
CA SER A 116 0.93 -19.08 -9.82
C SER A 116 0.92 -19.30 -8.29
N THR A 117 1.99 -19.87 -7.73
CA THR A 117 2.15 -20.06 -6.29
C THR A 117 2.61 -18.77 -5.60
N ILE A 118 3.35 -17.91 -6.32
CA ILE A 118 3.92 -16.69 -5.76
C ILE A 118 2.87 -15.59 -5.72
N LYS A 119 2.40 -15.28 -4.51
CA LYS A 119 1.59 -14.06 -4.28
C LYS A 119 2.50 -12.85 -4.33
N ALA A 120 2.06 -11.80 -5.03
CA ALA A 120 2.77 -10.53 -5.11
C ALA A 120 1.83 -9.35 -4.88
N ARG A 121 2.40 -8.16 -4.74
CA ARG A 121 1.68 -6.89 -4.68
C ARG A 121 1.98 -6.11 -5.98
N PRO A 122 0.97 -5.80 -6.80
CA PRO A 122 1.18 -4.99 -8.00
C PRO A 122 1.43 -3.55 -7.61
N ILE A 123 2.45 -2.92 -8.18
CA ILE A 123 2.77 -1.50 -7.99
C ILE A 123 2.87 -0.84 -9.35
N VAL A 124 2.06 0.19 -9.56
CA VAL A 124 2.25 1.16 -10.65
C VAL A 124 2.97 2.35 -10.05
N SER A 125 4.27 2.50 -10.32
CA SER A 125 5.03 3.65 -9.83
C SER A 125 4.73 4.87 -10.69
N SER A 126 4.05 5.84 -10.08
CA SER A 126 3.72 7.13 -10.70
C SER A 126 4.72 8.23 -10.35
N CYS A 127 5.87 7.90 -9.76
CA CYS A 127 6.88 8.87 -9.37
C CYS A 127 7.43 9.61 -10.60
N GLY A 128 7.38 10.95 -10.60
CA GLY A 128 7.73 11.76 -11.76
C GLY A 128 6.76 11.61 -12.93
N GLY A 129 5.62 10.95 -12.72
CA GLY A 129 4.57 10.78 -13.71
C GLY A 129 3.70 12.03 -13.87
N PRO A 130 2.82 12.03 -14.89
CA PRO A 130 2.00 13.20 -15.24
C PRO A 130 1.10 13.68 -14.10
N SER A 131 0.57 12.77 -13.29
CA SER A 131 -0.33 13.07 -12.17
C SER A 131 0.37 13.21 -10.81
N ASP A 132 1.70 12.99 -10.73
CA ASP A 132 2.43 12.91 -9.44
C ASP A 132 2.29 14.19 -8.61
N ARG A 133 2.57 15.35 -9.23
CA ARG A 133 2.57 16.65 -8.55
C ARG A 133 1.15 17.11 -8.19
N LEU A 134 0.18 16.86 -9.07
CA LEU A 134 -1.22 17.18 -8.77
C LEU A 134 -1.77 16.28 -7.65
N SER A 135 -1.41 15.00 -7.66
CA SER A 135 -1.74 14.05 -6.60
C SER A 135 -1.12 14.45 -5.26
N TRP A 136 0.12 14.95 -5.27
CA TRP A 136 0.74 15.54 -4.08
C TRP A 136 -0.04 16.75 -3.57
N LEU A 137 -0.44 17.69 -4.43
CA LEU A 137 -1.26 18.83 -4.00
C LEU A 137 -2.57 18.37 -3.33
N LEU A 138 -3.25 17.40 -3.93
CA LEU A 138 -4.48 16.83 -3.36
C LEU A 138 -4.24 16.14 -2.02
N GLU A 139 -3.16 15.40 -1.86
CA GLU A 139 -2.77 14.80 -0.58
C GLU A 139 -2.56 15.89 0.50
N GLN A 140 -1.83 16.96 0.19
CA GLN A 140 -1.61 18.06 1.13
C GLN A 140 -2.91 18.79 1.50
N LEU A 141 -3.81 18.94 0.53
CA LEU A 141 -5.12 19.58 0.74
C LEU A 141 -6.05 18.72 1.60
N LEU A 142 -6.09 17.41 1.37
CA LEU A 142 -7.13 16.52 1.90
C LEU A 142 -6.68 15.70 3.11
N SER A 143 -5.38 15.50 3.33
CA SER A 143 -4.87 14.74 4.48
C SER A 143 -5.36 15.25 5.85
N PRO A 144 -5.60 16.57 6.07
CA PRO A 144 -6.23 17.03 7.31
C PRO A 144 -7.61 16.41 7.57
N LEU A 145 -8.33 15.94 6.55
CA LEU A 145 -9.63 15.27 6.74
C LEU A 145 -9.50 13.94 7.49
N LEU A 146 -8.34 13.31 7.46
CA LEU A 146 -8.12 12.01 8.10
C LEU A 146 -8.29 12.07 9.63
N GLN A 147 -8.15 13.25 10.26
CA GLN A 147 -8.43 13.43 11.68
C GLN A 147 -9.91 13.21 12.04
N PHE A 148 -10.81 13.30 11.06
CA PHE A 148 -12.25 13.07 11.23
C PHE A 148 -12.67 11.62 10.95
N VAL A 149 -11.72 10.75 10.59
CA VAL A 149 -11.93 9.31 10.40
C VAL A 149 -11.63 8.59 11.71
N GLY A 150 -12.66 8.41 12.55
CA GLY A 150 -12.48 7.92 13.93
C GLY A 150 -11.91 6.50 14.08
N ALA A 151 -12.12 5.65 13.06
CA ALA A 151 -11.55 4.31 13.01
C ALA A 151 -10.06 4.32 12.63
N HIS A 152 -9.57 5.36 11.94
CA HIS A 152 -8.24 5.36 11.36
C HIS A 152 -7.16 5.54 12.44
N ILE A 153 -6.16 4.66 12.38
CA ILE A 153 -4.93 4.74 13.19
C ILE A 153 -3.71 4.79 12.27
N VAL A 154 -2.64 5.43 12.74
CA VAL A 154 -1.41 5.66 11.97
C VAL A 154 -0.21 4.83 12.45
N ASN A 155 -0.30 4.22 13.63
CA ASN A 155 0.77 3.40 14.19
C ASN A 155 0.24 2.46 15.30
N VAL A 156 1.13 1.59 15.77
CA VAL A 156 0.86 0.63 16.86
C VAL A 156 0.61 1.33 18.20
N GLU A 157 1.26 2.46 18.45
CA GLU A 157 1.08 3.20 19.71
C GLU A 157 -0.36 3.72 19.85
N ALA A 158 -0.91 4.36 18.82
CA ALA A 158 -2.30 4.81 18.78
C ALA A 158 -3.29 3.65 18.93
N PHE A 159 -2.94 2.47 18.38
CA PHE A 159 -3.72 1.26 18.57
C PHE A 159 -3.73 0.80 20.03
N LEU A 160 -2.56 0.64 20.66
CA LEU A 160 -2.45 0.20 22.05
C LEU A 160 -3.12 1.18 23.03
N SER A 161 -2.97 2.50 22.79
CA SER A 161 -3.67 3.52 23.57
C SER A 161 -5.20 3.36 23.47
N SER A 162 -5.72 3.11 22.27
CA SER A 162 -7.17 2.88 22.07
C SER A 162 -7.69 1.64 22.82
N LEU A 163 -6.85 0.61 23.03
CA LEU A 163 -7.23 -0.59 23.79
C LEU A 163 -7.21 -0.34 25.29
N SER A 164 -6.29 0.48 25.79
CA SER A 164 -6.16 0.76 27.23
C SER A 164 -7.36 1.49 27.84
N GLU A 165 -8.14 2.16 27.00
CA GLU A 165 -9.35 2.89 27.40
C GLU A 165 -10.61 2.00 27.41
N CYS A 166 -10.51 0.76 26.92
CA CYS A 166 -11.67 -0.12 26.72
C CYS A 166 -11.98 -0.96 27.98
N GLN A 167 -13.22 -0.90 28.46
CA GLN A 167 -13.71 -1.79 29.53
C GLN A 167 -14.40 -3.00 28.90
N LEU A 168 -13.90 -4.19 29.22
CA LEU A 168 -14.33 -5.42 28.55
C LEU A 168 -15.35 -6.21 29.38
N PRO A 169 -16.55 -6.49 28.83
CA PRO A 169 -17.42 -7.47 29.44
C PRO A 169 -16.81 -8.87 29.33
N PRO A 170 -17.15 -9.81 30.23
CA PRO A 170 -16.65 -11.20 30.16
C PRO A 170 -17.03 -11.94 28.88
N THR A 171 -18.06 -11.47 28.17
CA THR A 171 -18.54 -12.03 26.90
C THR A 171 -17.86 -11.43 25.67
N ALA A 172 -16.97 -10.43 25.85
CA ALA A 172 -16.36 -9.73 24.75
C ALA A 172 -15.58 -10.69 23.83
N ALA A 173 -15.72 -10.46 22.54
CA ALA A 173 -14.96 -11.17 21.51
C ALA A 173 -14.22 -10.16 20.65
N TYR A 174 -13.05 -10.56 20.14
CA TYR A 174 -12.22 -9.74 19.28
C TYR A 174 -11.67 -10.55 18.12
N ALA A 175 -11.52 -9.89 16.99
CA ALA A 175 -11.04 -10.46 15.75
C ALA A 175 -10.28 -9.40 14.96
N SER A 176 -9.49 -9.85 13.97
CA SER A 176 -8.91 -8.95 12.99
C SER A 176 -9.54 -9.21 11.63
N PHE A 177 -9.89 -8.13 10.93
CA PHE A 177 -10.30 -8.22 9.53
C PHE A 177 -9.19 -7.72 8.60
N ASP A 178 -9.03 -8.35 7.43
CA ASP A 178 -8.13 -7.91 6.35
C ASP A 178 -8.97 -7.67 5.10
N VAL A 179 -8.85 -6.47 4.51
CA VAL A 179 -9.57 -6.14 3.29
C VAL A 179 -8.88 -6.76 2.08
N VAL A 180 -9.59 -7.63 1.37
CA VAL A 180 -9.03 -8.37 0.24
C VAL A 180 -8.75 -7.43 -0.93
N SER A 181 -7.46 -7.25 -1.23
CA SER A 181 -6.97 -6.48 -2.39
C SER A 181 -7.58 -5.09 -2.50
N LEU A 182 -7.70 -4.38 -1.36
CA LEU A 182 -8.35 -3.07 -1.22
C LEU A 182 -8.18 -2.16 -2.44
N TYR A 183 -6.93 -1.82 -2.79
CA TYR A 183 -6.65 -0.86 -3.84
C TYR A 183 -7.20 -1.24 -5.22
N THR A 184 -7.23 -2.52 -5.60
CA THR A 184 -7.77 -2.93 -6.92
C THR A 184 -9.29 -3.06 -6.94
N ASN A 185 -9.93 -3.01 -5.77
CA ASN A 185 -11.36 -3.27 -5.57
C ASN A 185 -12.17 -2.03 -5.19
N VAL A 186 -11.53 -0.95 -4.70
CA VAL A 186 -12.22 0.31 -4.41
C VAL A 186 -12.92 0.84 -5.65
N ASP A 187 -14.21 1.22 -5.51
CA ASP A 187 -14.92 1.96 -6.55
C ASP A 187 -14.52 3.45 -6.53
N ASN A 188 -13.91 3.92 -7.62
CA ASN A 188 -13.36 5.27 -7.71
C ASN A 188 -14.44 6.35 -7.50
N ASN A 189 -15.65 6.14 -8.04
CA ASN A 189 -16.74 7.11 -7.92
C ASN A 189 -17.24 7.23 -6.48
N SER A 190 -17.39 6.09 -5.80
CA SER A 190 -17.78 6.05 -4.39
C SER A 190 -16.71 6.65 -3.51
N ALA A 191 -15.42 6.35 -3.75
CA ALA A 191 -14.31 6.99 -3.03
C ALA A 191 -14.31 8.52 -3.20
N ILE A 192 -14.49 9.02 -4.43
CA ILE A 192 -14.61 10.47 -4.69
C ILE A 192 -15.78 11.06 -3.90
N ARG A 193 -16.97 10.45 -3.98
CA ARG A 193 -18.15 10.93 -3.25
C ARG A 193 -17.92 10.96 -1.74
N SER A 194 -17.30 9.93 -1.17
CA SER A 194 -16.98 9.88 0.26
C SER A 194 -16.03 11.00 0.66
N VAL A 195 -14.97 11.26 -0.13
CA VAL A 195 -14.04 12.37 0.12
C VAL A 195 -14.74 13.71 0.04
N ILE A 196 -15.56 13.94 -0.99
CA ILE A 196 -16.27 15.22 -1.15
C ILE A 196 -17.29 15.43 -0.03
N SER A 197 -18.01 14.38 0.37
CA SER A 197 -18.94 14.45 1.51
C SER A 197 -18.21 14.84 2.80
N LEU A 198 -17.06 14.21 3.09
CA LEU A 198 -16.27 14.52 4.28
C LEU A 198 -15.65 15.92 4.20
N PHE A 199 -15.19 16.32 3.02
CA PHE A 199 -14.70 17.68 2.76
C PHE A 199 -15.80 18.72 3.04
N GLU A 200 -16.99 18.57 2.48
CA GLU A 200 -18.09 19.52 2.67
C GLU A 200 -18.52 19.65 4.14
N GLN A 201 -18.51 18.54 4.89
CA GLN A 201 -18.80 18.52 6.32
C GLN A 201 -17.75 19.30 7.15
N HIS A 202 -16.48 19.27 6.72
CA HIS A 202 -15.35 19.75 7.53
C HIS A 202 -14.55 20.89 6.90
N LYS A 203 -14.95 21.45 5.76
CA LYS A 203 -14.22 22.53 5.05
C LYS A 203 -14.02 23.80 5.86
N GLY A 204 -14.85 24.05 6.88
CA GLY A 204 -14.67 25.16 7.81
C GLY A 204 -13.60 24.93 8.89
N GLN A 205 -13.10 23.70 9.02
CA GLN A 205 -12.13 23.27 10.04
C GLN A 205 -10.74 22.99 9.46
N ILE A 206 -10.58 23.08 8.14
CA ILE A 206 -9.33 22.81 7.43
C ILE A 206 -9.03 23.92 6.42
N SER A 207 -7.77 24.05 6.00
CA SER A 207 -7.42 24.94 4.89
C SER A 207 -7.89 24.36 3.57
N THR A 208 -8.75 25.07 2.84
CA THR A 208 -9.25 24.63 1.53
C THR A 208 -8.37 25.09 0.37
N MET A 209 -7.34 25.89 0.64
CA MET A 209 -6.49 26.53 -0.39
C MET A 209 -7.29 27.21 -1.52
N ALA A 210 -8.45 27.79 -1.19
CA ALA A 210 -9.41 28.40 -2.12
C ALA A 210 -10.07 27.43 -3.14
N PHE A 211 -9.95 26.11 -2.95
CA PHE A 211 -10.68 25.12 -3.73
C PHE A 211 -12.05 24.81 -3.13
N ASN A 212 -13.04 24.59 -4.00
CA ASN A 212 -14.34 24.06 -3.63
C ASN A 212 -14.47 22.56 -3.97
N ALA A 213 -15.61 21.94 -3.68
CA ALA A 213 -15.85 20.52 -3.98
C ALA A 213 -15.72 20.16 -5.46
N ASP A 214 -16.18 21.01 -6.38
CA ASP A 214 -16.12 20.75 -7.82
C ASP A 214 -14.67 20.79 -8.34
N ASP A 215 -13.87 21.69 -7.79
CA ASP A 215 -12.44 21.81 -8.07
C ASP A 215 -11.69 20.54 -7.66
N ILE A 216 -11.93 20.10 -6.42
CA ILE A 216 -11.34 18.89 -5.86
C ILE A 216 -11.77 17.67 -6.68
N THR A 217 -13.06 17.57 -7.01
CA THR A 217 -13.61 16.49 -7.84
C THR A 217 -12.94 16.45 -9.21
N THR A 218 -12.78 17.61 -9.87
CA THR A 218 -12.12 17.71 -11.18
C THR A 218 -10.66 17.26 -11.10
N MET A 219 -9.93 17.72 -10.09
CA MET A 219 -8.54 17.33 -9.88
C MET A 219 -8.40 15.83 -9.60
N ILE A 220 -9.21 15.26 -8.69
CA ILE A 220 -9.17 13.81 -8.38
C ILE A 220 -9.50 12.99 -9.63
N ASN A 221 -10.55 13.35 -10.38
CA ASN A 221 -10.91 12.66 -11.62
C ASN A 221 -9.77 12.67 -12.64
N SER A 222 -9.10 13.81 -12.82
CA SER A 222 -7.95 13.90 -13.73
C SER A 222 -6.81 12.97 -13.29
N VAL A 223 -6.51 12.93 -11.98
CA VAL A 223 -5.46 12.08 -11.39
C VAL A 223 -5.80 10.59 -11.53
N LEU A 224 -7.03 10.18 -11.21
CA LEU A 224 -7.47 8.79 -11.30
C LEU A 224 -7.68 8.33 -12.75
N SER A 225 -7.98 9.23 -13.68
CA SER A 225 -8.01 8.89 -15.11
C SER A 225 -6.61 8.65 -15.69
N CYS A 226 -5.57 9.17 -15.03
CA CYS A 226 -4.19 9.03 -15.46
C CYS A 226 -3.54 7.75 -14.91
N ASN A 227 -4.12 6.62 -15.31
CA ASN A 227 -3.76 5.26 -14.87
C ASN A 227 -3.11 4.42 -15.97
N VAL A 228 -2.47 5.07 -16.95
CA VAL A 228 -1.71 4.38 -18.01
C VAL A 228 -0.26 4.19 -17.59
N PHE A 229 0.25 2.98 -17.75
CA PHE A 229 1.59 2.59 -17.37
C PHE A 229 2.23 1.66 -18.40
N ARG A 230 3.54 1.43 -18.24
CA ARG A 230 4.33 0.57 -19.13
C ARG A 230 4.85 -0.66 -18.39
N PHE A 231 4.73 -1.82 -19.04
CA PHE A 231 5.35 -3.07 -18.63
C PHE A 231 5.89 -3.81 -19.86
N ALA A 232 7.11 -4.32 -19.81
CA ALA A 232 7.73 -5.08 -20.90
C ALA A 232 7.57 -4.44 -22.30
N ASN A 233 7.77 -3.11 -22.39
CA ASN A 233 7.61 -2.29 -23.60
C ASN A 233 6.18 -2.20 -24.19
N ARG A 234 5.17 -2.66 -23.45
CA ARG A 234 3.75 -2.51 -23.79
C ARG A 234 3.06 -1.55 -22.83
N PHE A 235 2.02 -0.88 -23.33
CA PHE A 235 1.22 0.06 -22.55
C PHE A 235 -0.01 -0.64 -22.01
N TYR A 236 -0.33 -0.38 -20.75
CA TYR A 236 -1.49 -0.90 -20.06
C TYR A 236 -2.20 0.22 -19.32
N GLU A 237 -3.49 0.04 -19.05
CA GLU A 237 -4.27 0.90 -18.17
C GLU A 237 -4.86 0.08 -17.02
N GLN A 238 -4.91 0.68 -15.84
CA GLN A 238 -5.70 0.16 -14.71
C GLN A 238 -7.12 0.74 -14.78
N ARG A 239 -8.11 -0.11 -15.04
CA ARG A 239 -9.52 0.26 -15.25
C ARG A 239 -10.32 0.32 -13.97
N ARG A 240 -9.96 -0.51 -12.99
CA ARG A 240 -10.64 -0.60 -11.70
C ARG A 240 -9.69 -0.31 -10.55
N GLY A 241 -10.20 0.37 -9.53
CA GLY A 241 -9.46 0.66 -8.33
C GLY A 241 -8.49 1.83 -8.44
N LEU A 242 -7.68 1.92 -7.40
CA LEU A 242 -6.69 2.94 -7.17
C LEU A 242 -5.29 2.36 -7.45
N ALA A 243 -4.51 3.05 -8.28
CA ALA A 243 -3.12 2.68 -8.52
C ALA A 243 -2.30 2.91 -7.23
N MET A 244 -1.70 1.84 -6.68
CA MET A 244 -1.01 1.90 -5.37
C MET A 244 0.15 2.91 -5.29
N GLY A 245 0.79 3.25 -6.41
CA GLY A 245 1.87 4.26 -6.43
C GLY A 245 1.40 5.70 -6.64
N ASN A 246 0.08 5.94 -6.62
CA ASN A 246 -0.50 7.28 -6.67
C ASN A 246 -0.61 7.84 -5.24
N ARG A 247 -0.12 9.06 -4.99
CA ARG A 247 0.00 9.64 -3.63
C ARG A 247 -1.34 9.78 -2.90
N ILE A 248 -2.41 10.11 -3.62
CA ILE A 248 -3.75 10.25 -3.05
C ILE A 248 -4.44 8.90 -2.80
N ALA A 249 -3.95 7.79 -3.37
CA ALA A 249 -4.64 6.51 -3.29
C ALA A 249 -4.87 6.01 -1.84
N PRO A 250 -3.89 6.08 -0.90
CA PRO A 250 -4.14 5.72 0.49
C PRO A 250 -5.23 6.55 1.14
N LEU A 251 -5.25 7.87 0.90
CA LEU A 251 -6.27 8.77 1.45
C LEU A 251 -7.67 8.41 0.95
N LEU A 252 -7.81 8.19 -0.36
CA LEU A 252 -9.08 7.78 -0.97
C LEU A 252 -9.56 6.45 -0.39
N ALA A 253 -8.65 5.47 -0.22
CA ALA A 253 -8.98 4.17 0.34
C ALA A 253 -9.41 4.27 1.82
N ILE A 254 -8.73 5.11 2.63
CA ILE A 254 -9.07 5.31 4.04
C ILE A 254 -10.47 5.91 4.18
N ILE A 255 -10.78 6.97 3.43
CA ILE A 255 -12.07 7.66 3.52
C ILE A 255 -13.20 6.83 2.90
N PHE A 256 -12.92 6.08 1.83
CA PHE A 256 -13.88 5.12 1.29
C PHE A 256 -14.29 4.08 2.32
N LEU A 257 -13.33 3.47 3.03
CA LEU A 257 -13.63 2.49 4.07
C LEU A 257 -14.34 3.12 5.27
N ASP A 258 -14.02 4.36 5.64
CA ASP A 258 -14.77 5.10 6.68
C ASP A 258 -16.26 5.22 6.34
N HIS A 259 -16.58 5.46 5.06
CA HIS A 259 -17.97 5.47 4.61
C HIS A 259 -18.64 4.10 4.76
N VAL A 260 -17.97 3.02 4.36
CA VAL A 260 -18.48 1.65 4.54
C VAL A 260 -18.71 1.36 6.03
N GLU A 261 -17.71 1.66 6.86
CA GLU A 261 -17.73 1.41 8.31
C GLU A 261 -18.90 2.10 9.00
N ARG A 262 -19.10 3.40 8.74
CA ARG A 262 -20.20 4.17 9.33
C ARG A 262 -21.59 3.62 8.98
N MET A 263 -21.72 2.94 7.84
CA MET A 263 -22.98 2.33 7.41
C MET A 263 -23.20 0.93 7.99
N THR A 264 -22.15 0.25 8.44
CA THR A 264 -22.21 -1.15 8.89
C THR A 264 -22.07 -1.33 10.40
N LEU A 265 -21.38 -0.42 11.09
CA LEU A 265 -21.12 -0.50 12.53
C LEU A 265 -22.42 -0.59 13.34
N THR A 266 -22.44 -1.51 14.32
CA THR A 266 -23.57 -1.71 15.24
C THR A 266 -23.22 -1.23 16.64
N SER A 267 -24.24 -1.03 17.47
CA SER A 267 -24.08 -0.68 18.89
C SER A 267 -23.40 -1.79 19.72
N GLY A 268 -23.31 -3.01 19.18
CA GLY A 268 -22.61 -4.13 19.83
C GLY A 268 -21.10 -4.10 19.65
N ILE A 269 -20.57 -3.19 18.84
CA ILE A 269 -19.12 -3.03 18.63
C ILE A 269 -18.57 -2.06 19.67
N LEU A 270 -17.66 -2.56 20.50
CA LEU A 270 -16.99 -1.82 21.57
C LEU A 270 -15.83 -1.00 21.04
N LEU A 271 -15.06 -1.56 20.10
CA LEU A 271 -13.93 -0.91 19.49
C LEU A 271 -13.78 -1.35 18.04
N TYR A 272 -13.52 -0.39 17.17
CA TYR A 272 -13.17 -0.63 15.77
C TYR A 272 -12.03 0.30 15.38
N LYS A 273 -10.86 -0.25 15.05
CA LYS A 273 -9.67 0.50 14.66
C LYS A 273 -9.04 -0.11 13.43
N ARG A 274 -8.58 0.74 12.50
CA ARG A 274 -8.08 0.32 11.20
C ARG A 274 -6.82 1.05 10.79
N TYR A 275 -5.82 0.28 10.41
CA TYR A 275 -4.64 0.74 9.72
C TYR A 275 -4.76 0.39 8.23
N ILE A 276 -5.26 1.34 7.44
CA ILE A 276 -5.53 1.18 6.00
C ILE A 276 -6.43 -0.02 5.69
N ASP A 277 -5.87 -1.21 5.46
CA ASP A 277 -6.55 -2.47 5.12
C ASP A 277 -6.65 -3.46 6.31
N ASP A 278 -5.79 -3.32 7.33
CA ASP A 278 -5.77 -4.16 8.52
C ASP A 278 -6.72 -3.55 9.59
N VAL A 279 -7.77 -4.29 9.98
CA VAL A 279 -8.80 -3.90 10.97
C VAL A 279 -8.67 -4.73 12.24
N PHE A 280 -8.78 -4.09 13.39
CA PHE A 280 -9.02 -4.71 14.68
C PHE A 280 -10.44 -4.36 15.14
N VAL A 281 -11.20 -5.37 15.52
CA VAL A 281 -12.57 -5.20 16.02
C VAL A 281 -12.77 -5.94 17.32
N MET A 282 -13.58 -5.34 18.17
CA MET A 282 -14.03 -5.93 19.42
C MET A 282 -15.53 -5.69 19.60
N GLY A 283 -16.27 -6.76 19.84
CA GLY A 283 -17.71 -6.73 20.10
C GLY A 283 -18.03 -7.17 21.52
N THR A 284 -19.25 -6.86 21.97
CA THR A 284 -19.78 -7.33 23.26
C THR A 284 -19.92 -8.85 23.31
N THR A 285 -20.08 -9.49 22.15
CA THR A 285 -20.18 -10.93 21.96
C THR A 285 -19.56 -11.33 20.61
N GLU A 286 -19.25 -12.61 20.43
CA GLU A 286 -18.83 -13.15 19.13
C GLU A 286 -19.91 -12.92 18.05
N VAL A 287 -21.19 -13.04 18.40
CA VAL A 287 -22.31 -12.83 17.47
C VAL A 287 -22.32 -11.41 16.87
N GLU A 288 -21.98 -10.39 17.65
CA GLU A 288 -21.90 -9.00 17.15
C GLU A 288 -20.73 -8.82 16.18
N VAL A 289 -19.60 -9.47 16.43
CA VAL A 289 -18.45 -9.46 15.52
C VAL A 289 -18.79 -10.15 14.20
N GLU A 290 -19.43 -11.32 14.24
CA GLU A 290 -19.91 -12.03 13.05
C GLU A 290 -20.95 -11.21 12.27
N THR A 291 -21.91 -10.62 12.97
CA THR A 291 -22.95 -9.78 12.35
C THR A 291 -22.33 -8.58 11.62
N LEU A 292 -21.33 -7.93 12.22
CA LEU A 292 -20.59 -6.86 11.54
C LEU A 292 -19.84 -7.40 10.32
N PHE A 293 -19.16 -8.53 10.46
CA PHE A 293 -18.41 -9.17 9.38
C PHE A 293 -19.30 -9.49 8.17
N GLU A 294 -20.49 -10.04 8.41
CA GLU A 294 -21.50 -10.30 7.38
C GLU A 294 -21.98 -9.00 6.71
N LYS A 295 -22.29 -7.97 7.51
CA LYS A 295 -22.70 -6.66 6.99
C LYS A 295 -21.64 -6.04 6.09
N LEU A 296 -20.38 -6.03 6.53
CA LEU A 296 -19.25 -5.52 5.76
C LEU A 296 -19.11 -6.24 4.41
N ASN A 297 -19.18 -7.58 4.41
CA ASN A 297 -19.11 -8.38 3.18
C ASN A 297 -20.36 -8.29 2.29
N SER A 298 -21.48 -7.78 2.81
CA SER A 298 -22.71 -7.56 2.03
C SER A 298 -22.85 -6.14 1.46
N PHE A 299 -22.01 -5.20 1.90
CA PHE A 299 -22.17 -3.78 1.60
C PHE A 299 -21.77 -3.41 0.17
N ASP A 300 -20.58 -3.83 -0.27
CA ASP A 300 -20.04 -3.54 -1.60
C ASP A 300 -19.68 -4.84 -2.33
N PRO A 301 -20.10 -5.03 -3.59
CA PRO A 301 -19.87 -6.28 -4.32
C PRO A 301 -18.40 -6.54 -4.68
N ASN A 302 -17.54 -5.52 -4.66
CA ASN A 302 -16.11 -5.65 -4.98
C ASN A 302 -15.23 -5.74 -3.73
N VAL A 303 -15.71 -5.25 -2.58
CA VAL A 303 -14.92 -5.19 -1.34
C VAL A 303 -15.34 -6.32 -0.42
N SER A 304 -14.38 -7.15 -0.05
CA SER A 304 -14.58 -8.27 0.86
C SER A 304 -13.53 -8.25 1.97
N PHE A 305 -13.90 -8.83 3.11
CA PHE A 305 -13.10 -8.90 4.31
C PHE A 305 -12.85 -10.37 4.62
N THR A 306 -11.63 -10.71 5.03
CA THR A 306 -11.33 -11.98 5.70
C THR A 306 -11.23 -11.76 7.19
N MET A 307 -11.57 -12.75 7.99
CA MET A 307 -11.50 -12.69 9.44
C MET A 307 -10.47 -13.68 9.99
N GLU A 308 -9.62 -13.20 10.89
CA GLU A 308 -8.70 -13.99 11.70
C GLU A 308 -9.12 -13.88 13.17
N ARG A 309 -9.11 -15.02 13.86
CA ARG A 309 -9.48 -15.14 15.27
C ARG A 309 -8.24 -15.37 16.13
N PRO A 310 -8.32 -15.14 17.46
CA PRO A 310 -7.22 -15.41 18.36
C PRO A 310 -6.77 -16.88 18.26
N ASP A 311 -5.47 -17.11 18.47
CA ASP A 311 -4.90 -18.45 18.55
C ASP A 311 -5.30 -19.18 19.85
N ASN A 312 -4.84 -20.42 20.03
CA ASN A 312 -5.17 -21.24 21.20
C ASN A 312 -4.71 -20.62 22.53
N ASP A 313 -3.72 -19.72 22.50
CA ASP A 313 -3.21 -18.99 23.67
C ASP A 313 -3.93 -17.64 23.87
N GLY A 314 -4.96 -17.37 23.05
CA GLY A 314 -5.75 -16.15 23.04
C GLY A 314 -5.05 -14.97 22.36
N TYR A 315 -3.91 -15.16 21.68
CA TYR A 315 -3.24 -14.06 21.00
C TYR A 315 -3.82 -13.82 19.61
N LEU A 316 -4.13 -12.56 19.31
CA LEU A 316 -4.51 -12.11 17.98
C LEU A 316 -3.40 -11.22 17.38
N PRO A 317 -2.81 -11.60 16.24
CA PRO A 317 -1.89 -10.74 15.51
C PRO A 317 -2.60 -9.48 14.99
N PHE A 318 -2.03 -8.32 15.27
CA PHE A 318 -2.44 -7.05 14.64
C PHE A 318 -1.23 -6.12 14.49
N LEU A 319 -1.02 -5.62 13.26
CA LEU A 319 0.17 -4.85 12.88
C LEU A 319 1.48 -5.58 13.27
N ASN A 320 2.32 -4.93 14.10
CA ASN A 320 3.58 -5.46 14.63
C ASN A 320 3.42 -6.01 16.06
N THR A 321 2.20 -6.35 16.48
CA THR A 321 1.90 -6.86 17.82
C THR A 321 1.04 -8.11 17.77
N LYS A 322 1.04 -8.86 18.87
CA LYS A 322 0.01 -9.84 19.21
C LYS A 322 -0.62 -9.37 20.52
N VAL A 323 -1.95 -9.27 20.55
CA VAL A 323 -2.70 -8.83 21.74
C VAL A 323 -3.56 -9.96 22.27
N ARG A 324 -3.71 -10.05 23.58
CA ARG A 324 -4.68 -10.92 24.26
C ARG A 324 -5.32 -10.20 25.43
N PHE A 325 -6.48 -10.68 25.85
CA PHE A 325 -7.20 -10.13 27.00
C PHE A 325 -7.44 -11.22 28.03
N ILE A 326 -6.97 -11.00 29.26
CA ILE A 326 -7.11 -11.93 30.40
C ILE A 326 -7.74 -11.14 31.54
N ASP A 327 -8.88 -11.60 32.05
CA ASP A 327 -9.60 -10.97 33.17
C ASP A 327 -9.83 -9.45 32.98
N GLY A 328 -10.08 -9.04 31.73
CA GLY A 328 -10.28 -7.63 31.35
C GLY A 328 -9.00 -6.80 31.24
N GLN A 329 -7.82 -7.39 31.47
CA GLN A 329 -6.52 -6.75 31.25
C GLN A 329 -5.95 -7.13 29.89
N MET A 330 -5.42 -6.13 29.19
CA MET A 330 -4.72 -6.33 27.92
C MET A 330 -3.27 -6.72 28.18
N GLU A 331 -2.83 -7.79 27.53
CA GLU A 331 -1.41 -8.10 27.36
C GLU A 331 -1.04 -8.05 25.89
N TYR A 332 0.18 -7.60 25.58
CA TYR A 332 0.67 -7.58 24.21
C TYR A 332 2.15 -7.95 24.14
N VAL A 333 2.54 -8.51 23.00
CA VAL A 333 3.93 -8.82 22.66
C VAL A 333 4.24 -8.32 21.27
N TRP A 334 5.51 -7.97 21.02
CA TRP A 334 5.96 -7.63 19.68
C TRP A 334 5.89 -8.85 18.77
N HIS A 335 5.37 -8.63 17.58
CA HIS A 335 5.16 -9.68 16.59
C HIS A 335 5.69 -9.24 15.23
N LYS A 336 6.49 -10.12 14.62
CA LYS A 336 6.96 -9.98 13.24
C LYS A 336 6.41 -11.15 12.45
N LYS A 337 5.78 -10.85 11.32
CA LYS A 337 5.29 -11.90 10.41
C LYS A 337 6.44 -12.80 10.00
N GLU A 338 6.20 -14.10 10.01
CA GLU A 338 7.20 -15.08 9.62
C GLU A 338 7.68 -14.82 8.19
N VAL A 339 9.00 -14.91 8.01
CA VAL A 339 9.63 -14.78 6.69
C VAL A 339 9.98 -16.18 6.24
N SER A 340 9.31 -16.66 5.21
CA SER A 340 9.84 -17.82 4.48
C SER A 340 11.21 -17.42 3.90
N ALA A 341 12.20 -18.31 4.04
CA ALA A 341 13.60 -18.00 3.77
C ALA A 341 13.83 -17.27 2.44
N ASN A 342 14.91 -16.48 2.38
CA ASN A 342 15.30 -15.69 1.21
C ASN A 342 15.18 -16.51 -0.09
N ILE A 343 14.42 -16.00 -1.07
CA ILE A 343 14.32 -16.64 -2.38
C ILE A 343 15.68 -16.48 -3.07
N TYR A 344 16.41 -17.59 -3.18
CA TYR A 344 17.60 -17.70 -4.02
C TYR A 344 17.29 -18.61 -5.21
N GLY A 345 16.89 -18.02 -6.33
CA GLY A 345 16.75 -18.78 -7.59
C GLY A 345 18.12 -19.22 -8.10
N THR A 346 18.38 -20.53 -8.16
CA THR A 346 19.60 -21.07 -8.78
C THR A 346 19.55 -20.93 -10.29
N CYS A 347 20.59 -20.33 -10.86
CA CYS A 347 20.94 -20.45 -12.26
C CYS A 347 21.34 -21.91 -12.55
N LYS A 348 20.75 -22.55 -13.57
CA LYS A 348 20.85 -23.99 -13.92
C LYS A 348 22.25 -24.55 -14.23
N GLU A 349 23.34 -23.95 -13.77
CA GLU A 349 24.69 -24.36 -14.16
C GLU A 349 25.68 -24.66 -13.01
N ARG A 350 25.37 -24.49 -11.71
CA ARG A 350 26.26 -24.97 -10.61
C ARG A 350 25.52 -25.31 -9.30
N PRO A 351 26.02 -26.30 -8.51
CA PRO A 351 25.38 -26.73 -7.27
C PRO A 351 25.46 -25.69 -6.13
N PRO A 352 24.53 -25.71 -5.16
CA PRO A 352 24.27 -24.62 -4.20
C PRO A 352 25.25 -24.53 -3.02
N THR A 353 26.13 -25.51 -2.83
CA THR A 353 27.02 -25.62 -1.66
C THR A 353 28.03 -24.48 -1.53
N LEU A 354 28.32 -23.75 -2.62
CA LEU A 354 29.23 -22.60 -2.62
C LEU A 354 28.57 -21.27 -2.21
N TYR A 355 27.24 -21.14 -2.28
CA TYR A 355 26.56 -19.88 -1.92
C TYR A 355 26.46 -19.70 -0.40
N ARG A 356 26.35 -20.80 0.34
CA ARG A 356 26.22 -20.78 1.81
C ARG A 356 27.50 -20.33 2.52
N SER A 357 28.67 -20.51 1.90
CA SER A 357 29.97 -20.11 2.46
C SER A 357 30.41 -18.70 2.07
N GLU A 358 29.83 -18.10 1.02
CA GLU A 358 30.22 -16.76 0.54
C GLU A 358 29.39 -15.60 1.15
N CYS A 359 28.19 -15.89 1.68
CA CYS A 359 27.40 -14.96 2.50
C CYS A 359 27.52 -15.38 3.97
N GLY A 360 28.41 -14.74 4.73
CA GLY A 360 28.55 -15.01 6.15
C GLY A 360 27.25 -14.67 6.88
N GLN A 361 26.75 -15.60 7.69
CA GLN A 361 25.83 -15.27 8.77
C GLN A 361 26.61 -14.43 9.78
N LYS A 362 26.20 -13.18 9.98
CA LYS A 362 26.47 -12.46 11.23
C LYS A 362 25.21 -12.52 12.08
N SER A 363 25.42 -12.76 13.36
CA SER A 363 24.45 -12.84 14.45
C SER A 363 23.63 -11.56 14.62
N ASP A 364 22.40 -11.73 15.08
CA ASP A 364 21.27 -10.79 15.16
C ASP A 364 21.42 -9.58 16.14
N GLU A 365 22.62 -9.08 16.44
CA GLU A 365 22.79 -8.02 17.46
C GLU A 365 23.22 -6.63 16.95
N ASP A 366 23.56 -6.44 15.67
CA ASP A 366 24.11 -5.15 15.17
C ASP A 366 23.31 -4.44 14.05
N GLU A 367 22.12 -4.91 13.66
CA GLU A 367 21.32 -4.27 12.58
C GLU A 367 20.63 -2.94 12.98
N GLY A 368 20.74 -2.52 14.24
CA GLY A 368 20.07 -1.34 14.79
C GLY A 368 20.60 0.04 14.33
N GLN A 369 21.74 0.12 13.63
CA GLN A 369 22.38 1.42 13.32
C GLN A 369 22.55 1.78 11.84
N VAL A 370 22.26 0.88 10.89
CA VAL A 370 22.58 1.12 9.46
C VAL A 370 21.38 1.66 8.64
N VAL A 371 20.17 1.68 9.23
CA VAL A 371 18.95 2.11 8.51
C VAL A 371 18.73 3.63 8.52
N GLN A 372 19.51 4.41 9.27
CA GLN A 372 19.37 5.88 9.35
C GLN A 372 20.21 6.69 8.35
N SER A 373 21.20 6.10 7.67
CA SER A 373 22.17 6.88 6.87
C SER A 373 21.86 7.04 5.38
N TYR A 374 20.70 6.58 4.89
CA TYR A 374 20.32 6.73 3.46
C TYR A 374 19.14 7.69 3.23
N ARG A 375 18.81 8.55 4.22
CA ARG A 375 17.74 9.55 4.10
C ARG A 375 18.19 11.01 4.21
N LEU A 376 19.49 11.27 4.30
CA LEU A 376 20.08 12.60 4.36
C LEU A 376 21.39 12.60 3.56
N ASP A 377 21.30 12.79 2.24
CA ASP A 377 22.40 13.31 1.41
C ASP A 377 21.84 13.66 0.02
N SER A 378 21.05 14.74 -0.02
CA SER A 378 20.74 15.47 -1.24
C SER A 378 20.28 16.89 -0.91
N ARG A 379 20.99 17.60 -0.02
CA ARG A 379 20.89 19.07 0.16
C ARG A 379 22.23 19.60 0.66
N ASN A 380 22.65 20.72 0.07
CA ASN A 380 23.86 21.51 0.30
C ASN A 380 25.13 21.04 -0.41
N ASP A 381 25.38 21.63 -1.58
CA ASP A 381 26.58 22.45 -1.76
C ASP A 381 26.39 23.36 -2.97
N ASP A 382 26.04 24.62 -2.70
CA ASP A 382 26.25 25.74 -3.62
C ASP A 382 26.34 27.02 -2.77
N SER A 383 27.56 27.36 -2.33
CA SER A 383 28.05 28.75 -2.28
C SER A 383 29.49 28.84 -1.75
N THR A 384 30.31 29.53 -2.56
CA THR A 384 31.49 30.36 -2.23
C THR A 384 32.78 29.67 -1.78
N HIS A 385 33.78 29.65 -2.65
CA HIS A 385 34.84 30.68 -2.69
C HIS A 385 35.88 30.38 -3.79
N THR A 386 35.89 31.15 -4.88
CA THR A 386 36.97 32.10 -5.26
C THR A 386 36.53 32.97 -6.42
#